data_AF-A0A3D6C5U3-F1
#
_entry.id   AF-A0A3D6C5U3-F1
#
_cell.length_a   1.000
_cell.length_b   1.000
_cell.length_c   1.000
_cell.angle_alpha   90.00
_cell.angle_beta   90.00
_cell.angle_gamma   90.00
#
_symmetry.space_group_name_H-M   'P 1'
#
loop_
_entity.id
_entity.type
_entity.pdbx_description
1 polymer ?
#
loop_
_entity_poly.entity_id
_entity_poly.type
_entity_poly.pdbx_seq_one_letter_code
_entity_poly.pdbx_strand_id
1 'polypeptide(L)'
;IMPGKVNPTQVEALTMVCAQVMGNDVAVGVAGSFGQFELNVFKPVIITNFLQSARLLGEASLSFTRNCVDGLEPDRETIQRHLDNSLMLVTALNPHIGYDKAAKIAKYAHEKGTTLKQAAAALKLLDPEAFDRLVDPSKMTGPLPPATG
;
A
#
# COMPACT_ATOMS: atom_id res chain seq x y z
N ILE A 1 -27.81 -14.96 2.79
CA ILE A 1 -27.11 -16.21 3.22
C ILE A 1 -25.89 -15.97 4.13
N MET A 2 -25.51 -14.73 4.50
CA MET A 2 -24.46 -14.44 5.52
C MET A 2 -24.84 -13.20 6.36
N PRO A 3 -25.49 -13.37 7.53
CA PRO A 3 -25.72 -12.27 8.46
C PRO A 3 -24.39 -11.69 8.98
N GLY A 4 -24.23 -10.36 8.98
CA GLY A 4 -23.06 -9.68 9.56
C GLY A 4 -21.86 -9.49 8.61
N LYS A 5 -21.89 -10.03 7.39
CA LYS A 5 -20.83 -9.77 6.39
C LYS A 5 -21.00 -8.37 5.79
N VAL A 6 -19.95 -7.55 5.87
CA VAL A 6 -19.87 -6.23 5.22
C VAL A 6 -18.87 -6.33 4.06
N ASN A 7 -19.29 -5.95 2.85
CA ASN A 7 -18.44 -5.97 1.65
C ASN A 7 -17.96 -4.55 1.30
N PRO A 8 -16.76 -4.39 0.71
CA PRO A 8 -16.22 -3.09 0.29
C PRO A 8 -16.84 -2.59 -1.03
N THR A 9 -18.16 -2.41 -1.05
CA THR A 9 -18.94 -2.12 -2.27
C THR A 9 -18.50 -0.87 -3.04
N GLN A 10 -18.00 0.16 -2.35
CA GLN A 10 -17.47 1.37 -3.02
C GLN A 10 -16.16 1.08 -3.77
N VAL A 11 -15.30 0.20 -3.25
CA VAL A 11 -14.08 -0.26 -3.94
C VAL A 11 -14.46 -1.11 -5.15
N GLU A 12 -15.46 -1.99 -5.01
CA GLU A 12 -15.99 -2.81 -6.10
C GLU A 12 -16.51 -1.93 -7.25
N ALA A 13 -17.32 -0.91 -6.93
CA ALA A 13 -17.84 0.02 -7.93
C ALA A 13 -16.72 0.83 -8.61
N LEU A 14 -15.77 1.37 -7.84
CA LEU A 14 -14.66 2.16 -8.39
C LEU A 14 -13.76 1.32 -9.31
N THR A 15 -13.47 0.07 -8.94
CA THR A 15 -12.65 -0.82 -9.76
C THR A 15 -13.33 -1.21 -11.08
N MET A 16 -14.66 -1.43 -11.08
CA MET A 16 -15.43 -1.61 -12.32
C MET A 16 -15.39 -0.36 -13.22
N VAL A 17 -15.50 0.83 -12.63
CA VAL A 17 -15.38 2.10 -13.38
C VAL A 17 -13.99 2.24 -14.00
N CYS A 18 -12.92 1.95 -13.26
CA CYS A 18 -11.56 1.98 -13.81
C CYS A 18 -11.40 1.03 -15.00
N ALA A 19 -11.92 -0.20 -14.91
CA ALA A 19 -11.90 -1.17 -16.01
C ALA A 19 -12.64 -0.64 -17.25
N GLN A 20 -13.81 -0.02 -17.07
CA GLN A 20 -14.57 0.59 -18.17
C GLN A 20 -13.79 1.74 -18.82
N VAL A 21 -13.17 2.61 -18.02
CA VAL A 21 -12.36 3.74 -18.51
C VAL A 21 -11.16 3.26 -19.32
N MET A 22 -10.48 2.19 -18.88
CA MET A 22 -9.40 1.56 -19.63
C MET A 22 -9.88 1.02 -20.99
N GLY A 23 -11.06 0.40 -21.04
CA GLY A 23 -11.66 -0.04 -22.30
C GLY A 23 -12.00 1.13 -23.24
N ASN A 24 -12.55 2.21 -22.69
CA ASN A 24 -12.86 3.43 -23.42
C ASN A 24 -11.60 4.10 -23.99
N ASP A 25 -10.49 4.09 -23.26
CA ASP A 25 -9.20 4.61 -23.73
C ASP A 25 -8.70 3.86 -24.96
N VAL A 26 -8.77 2.52 -24.95
CA VAL A 26 -8.44 1.70 -26.14
C VAL A 26 -9.33 2.06 -27.32
N ALA A 27 -10.64 2.22 -27.11
CA ALA A 27 -11.57 2.61 -28.17
C ALA A 27 -11.23 4.00 -28.77
N VAL A 28 -10.89 4.97 -27.92
CA VAL A 28 -10.44 6.30 -28.33
C VAL A 28 -9.12 6.22 -29.10
N GLY A 29 -8.14 5.47 -28.60
CA GLY A 29 -6.84 5.29 -29.26
C GLY A 29 -6.96 4.67 -30.65
N VAL A 30 -7.75 3.59 -30.77
CA VAL A 30 -8.06 2.97 -32.06
C VAL A 30 -8.73 3.99 -32.99
N ALA A 31 -9.83 4.61 -32.57
CA ALA A 31 -10.54 5.59 -33.39
C ALA A 31 -9.67 6.80 -33.81
N GLY A 32 -8.77 7.25 -32.93
CA GLY A 32 -7.83 8.33 -33.20
C GLY A 32 -6.85 8.01 -34.32
N SER A 33 -6.47 6.74 -34.49
CA SER A 33 -5.52 6.29 -35.52
C SER A 33 -6.13 6.15 -36.93
N PHE A 34 -7.46 6.13 -37.07
CA PHE A 34 -8.15 5.98 -38.36
C PHE A 34 -8.48 7.32 -39.05
N GLY A 35 -7.54 8.27 -39.06
CA GLY A 35 -7.66 9.48 -39.88
C GLY A 35 -7.58 9.15 -41.37
N GLN A 36 -8.47 9.72 -42.19
CA GLN A 36 -8.45 9.55 -43.65
C GLN A 36 -8.24 10.92 -44.32
N PHE A 37 -7.05 11.12 -44.89
CA PHE A 37 -6.64 12.36 -45.54
C PHE A 37 -6.90 13.60 -44.67
N GLU A 38 -7.76 14.52 -45.11
CA GLU A 38 -8.00 15.81 -44.46
C GLU A 38 -8.81 15.70 -43.16
N LEU A 39 -9.46 14.57 -42.87
CA LEU A 39 -10.38 14.47 -41.74
C LEU A 39 -10.47 13.07 -41.11
N ASN A 40 -10.31 13.01 -39.79
CA ASN A 40 -10.76 11.86 -39.01
C ASN A 40 -12.28 11.94 -38.81
N VAL A 41 -13.01 10.95 -39.35
CA VAL A 41 -14.48 10.84 -39.28
C VAL A 41 -15.01 10.01 -38.10
N PHE A 42 -14.13 9.46 -37.27
CA PHE A 42 -14.46 8.69 -36.06
C PHE A 42 -14.76 9.59 -34.84
N LYS A 43 -14.95 10.90 -35.04
CA LYS A 43 -15.20 11.88 -33.97
C LYS A 43 -16.33 11.47 -33.01
N PRO A 44 -17.49 10.94 -33.47
CA PRO A 44 -18.58 10.56 -32.57
C PRO A 44 -18.19 9.48 -31.54
N VAL A 45 -17.44 8.45 -31.95
CA VAL A 45 -17.02 7.39 -31.01
C VAL A 45 -15.96 7.91 -30.04
N ILE A 46 -15.06 8.79 -30.50
CA ILE A 46 -14.05 9.43 -29.65
C ILE A 46 -14.72 10.25 -28.54
N ILE A 47 -15.60 11.19 -28.91
CA ILE A 47 -16.22 12.09 -27.93
C ILE A 47 -17.15 11.35 -26.98
N THR A 48 -17.86 10.31 -27.45
CA THR A 48 -18.76 9.52 -26.60
C THR A 48 -18.00 8.77 -25.52
N ASN A 49 -16.93 8.05 -25.89
CA ASN A 49 -16.10 7.33 -24.92
C ASN A 49 -15.40 8.28 -23.94
N PHE A 50 -14.90 9.41 -24.43
CA PHE A 50 -14.27 10.42 -23.57
C PHE A 50 -15.26 10.99 -22.54
N LEU A 51 -16.44 11.45 -22.98
CA LEU A 51 -17.44 12.03 -22.09
C LEU A 51 -18.01 11.00 -21.10
N GLN A 52 -18.19 9.75 -21.53
CA GLN A 52 -18.58 8.66 -20.64
C GLN A 52 -17.52 8.44 -19.55
N SER A 53 -16.24 8.33 -19.92
CA SER A 53 -15.15 8.17 -18.96
C SER A 53 -15.07 9.33 -17.98
N ALA A 54 -15.16 10.57 -18.47
CA ALA A 54 -15.14 11.76 -17.63
C ALA A 54 -16.28 11.78 -16.61
N ARG A 55 -17.50 11.41 -17.03
CA ARG A 55 -18.66 11.30 -16.14
C ARG A 55 -18.47 10.20 -15.10
N LEU A 56 -18.11 8.99 -15.53
CA LEU A 56 -17.95 7.84 -14.64
C LEU A 56 -16.87 8.11 -13.59
N LEU A 57 -15.73 8.67 -13.98
CA LEU A 57 -14.66 9.04 -13.03
C LEU A 57 -15.16 10.10 -12.04
N GLY A 58 -15.80 11.17 -12.52
CA GLY A 58 -16.29 12.23 -11.64
C GLY A 58 -17.31 11.73 -10.61
N GLU A 59 -18.31 10.96 -11.06
CA GLU A 59 -19.34 10.41 -10.18
C GLU A 59 -18.78 9.35 -9.22
N ALA A 60 -17.91 8.45 -9.72
CA ALA A 60 -17.30 7.41 -8.89
C ALA A 60 -16.36 7.99 -7.84
N SER A 61 -15.55 8.99 -8.19
CA SER A 61 -14.69 9.68 -7.21
C SER A 61 -15.51 10.37 -6.13
N LEU A 62 -16.58 11.10 -6.49
CA LEU A 62 -17.45 11.73 -5.50
C LEU A 62 -18.14 10.71 -4.59
N SER A 63 -18.65 9.60 -5.16
CA SER A 63 -19.27 8.53 -4.38
C SER A 63 -18.25 7.87 -3.45
N PHE A 64 -17.07 7.54 -3.96
CA PHE A 64 -16.02 6.87 -3.21
C PHE A 64 -15.53 7.73 -2.05
N THR A 65 -15.34 9.04 -2.27
CA THR A 65 -14.99 9.98 -1.20
C THR A 65 -16.03 9.97 -0.09
N ARG A 66 -17.30 10.25 -0.43
CA ARG A 66 -18.38 10.40 0.55
C ARG A 66 -18.73 9.11 1.30
N ASN A 67 -18.71 7.98 0.59
CA ASN A 67 -19.23 6.71 1.10
C ASN A 67 -18.15 5.73 1.55
N CYS A 68 -16.87 6.07 1.39
CA CYS A 68 -15.74 5.21 1.81
C CYS A 68 -14.63 6.00 2.50
N VAL A 69 -14.12 7.07 1.88
CA VAL A 69 -12.94 7.78 2.38
C VAL A 69 -13.26 8.62 3.61
N ASP A 70 -14.35 9.39 3.59
CA ASP A 70 -14.70 10.34 4.65
C ASP A 70 -14.99 9.64 6.01
N GLY A 71 -15.37 8.36 5.97
CA GLY A 71 -15.64 7.54 7.16
C GLY A 71 -14.52 6.55 7.50
N LEU A 72 -13.33 6.68 6.90
CA LEU A 72 -12.24 5.74 7.11
C LEU A 72 -11.63 5.92 8.52
N GLU A 73 -11.73 4.88 9.35
CA GLU A 73 -11.14 4.86 10.69
C GLU A 73 -10.05 3.78 10.80
N PRO A 74 -8.92 4.07 11.47
CA PRO A 74 -7.87 3.08 11.67
C PRO A 74 -8.24 2.09 12.78
N ASP A 75 -8.10 0.79 12.51
CA ASP A 75 -8.04 -0.22 13.56
C ASP A 75 -6.67 -0.17 14.25
N ARG A 76 -6.56 0.70 15.25
CA ARG A 76 -5.30 0.96 15.97
C ARG A 76 -4.77 -0.28 16.68
N GLU A 77 -5.64 -1.14 17.20
CA GLU A 77 -5.24 -2.36 17.90
C GLU A 77 -4.56 -3.34 16.93
N THR A 78 -5.21 -3.59 15.78
CA THR A 78 -4.65 -4.48 14.77
C THR A 78 -3.37 -3.90 14.16
N ILE A 79 -3.33 -2.60 13.89
CA ILE A 79 -2.12 -1.92 13.40
C ILE A 79 -0.97 -2.07 14.39
N GLN A 80 -1.20 -1.79 15.68
CA GLN A 80 -0.19 -1.93 16.72
C GLN A 80 0.30 -3.38 16.84
N ARG A 81 -0.63 -4.35 16.82
CA ARG A 81 -0.30 -5.78 16.84
C ARG A 81 0.58 -6.18 15.66
N HIS A 82 0.31 -5.68 14.46
CA HIS A 82 1.17 -5.95 13.29
C HIS A 82 2.55 -5.31 13.45
N LEU A 83 2.62 -4.11 14.01
CA LEU A 83 3.87 -3.42 14.25
C LEU A 83 4.76 -4.18 15.25
N ASP A 84 4.21 -4.56 16.39
CA ASP A 84 4.93 -5.24 17.47
C ASP A 84 5.45 -6.62 17.06
N ASN A 85 4.74 -7.29 16.15
CA ASN A 85 5.11 -8.61 15.64
C ASN A 85 5.93 -8.57 14.34
N SER A 86 6.21 -7.38 13.79
CA SER A 86 6.94 -7.25 12.54
C SER A 86 8.42 -7.58 12.73
N LEU A 87 8.89 -8.60 12.03
CA LEU A 87 10.32 -8.95 11.99
C LEU A 87 11.15 -7.97 11.13
N MET A 88 10.51 -7.08 10.37
CA MET A 88 11.20 -6.13 9.51
C MET A 88 11.77 -4.91 10.25
N LEU A 89 11.33 -4.68 11.50
CA LEU A 89 11.92 -3.66 12.37
C LEU A 89 13.41 -3.93 12.67
N VAL A 90 13.87 -5.17 12.43
CA VAL A 90 15.27 -5.58 12.55
C VAL A 90 16.22 -4.76 11.65
N THR A 91 15.71 -4.17 10.57
CA THR A 91 16.50 -3.35 9.65
C THR A 91 17.10 -2.11 10.32
N ALA A 92 16.45 -1.59 11.36
CA ALA A 92 17.01 -0.52 12.20
C ALA A 92 18.31 -0.93 12.88
N LEU A 93 18.56 -2.23 13.08
CA LEU A 93 19.78 -2.72 13.72
C LEU A 93 20.97 -2.79 12.77
N ASN A 94 20.76 -2.78 11.44
CA ASN A 94 21.83 -2.95 10.46
C ASN A 94 23.01 -1.98 10.64
N PRO A 95 22.80 -0.66 10.86
CA PRO A 95 23.91 0.29 11.08
C PRO A 95 24.67 0.07 12.39
N HIS A 96 24.09 -0.64 13.35
CA HIS A 96 24.64 -0.79 14.71
C HIS A 96 25.33 -2.13 14.94
N ILE A 97 24.78 -3.21 14.40
CA ILE A 97 25.30 -4.58 14.61
C ILE A 97 25.71 -5.28 13.30
N GLY A 98 25.49 -4.64 12.15
CA GLY A 98 25.73 -5.23 10.84
C GLY A 98 24.62 -6.18 10.39
N TYR A 99 24.55 -6.38 9.07
CA TYR A 99 23.51 -7.16 8.41
C TYR A 99 23.43 -8.61 8.92
N ASP A 100 24.56 -9.32 9.03
CA ASP A 100 24.57 -10.74 9.40
C ASP A 100 23.99 -10.99 10.79
N LYS A 101 24.30 -10.12 11.75
CA LYS A 101 23.77 -10.23 13.13
C LYS A 101 22.28 -9.90 13.16
N ALA A 102 21.85 -8.85 12.46
CA ALA A 102 20.44 -8.50 12.32
C ALA A 102 19.62 -9.62 11.66
N ALA A 103 20.10 -10.18 10.55
CA ALA A 103 19.48 -11.31 9.87
C ALA A 103 19.38 -12.55 10.77
N LYS A 104 20.41 -12.82 11.60
CA LYS A 104 20.39 -13.91 12.58
C LYS A 104 19.30 -13.70 13.64
N ILE A 105 19.11 -12.47 14.13
CA ILE A 105 18.03 -12.13 15.09
C ILE A 105 16.66 -12.39 14.46
N ALA A 106 16.43 -11.91 13.24
CA ALA A 106 15.14 -12.09 12.55
C ALA A 106 14.81 -13.56 12.29
N LYS A 107 15.78 -14.35 11.82
CA LYS A 107 15.61 -15.80 11.61
C LYS A 107 15.28 -16.51 12.91
N TYR A 108 16.01 -16.21 13.98
CA TYR A 108 15.77 -16.80 15.29
C TYR A 108 14.37 -16.46 15.83
N ALA A 109 13.96 -15.19 15.71
CA ALA A 109 12.63 -14.72 16.11
C ALA A 109 11.52 -15.47 15.35
N HIS A 110 11.69 -15.64 14.04
CA HIS A 110 10.74 -16.40 13.21
C HIS A 110 10.64 -17.87 13.60
N GLU A 111 11.79 -18.56 13.73
CA GLU A 111 11.84 -19.99 14.06
C GLU A 111 11.30 -20.30 15.47
N LYS A 112 11.45 -19.36 16.41
CA LYS A 112 11.04 -19.54 17.80
C LYS A 112 9.69 -18.89 18.14
N GLY A 113 9.07 -18.18 17.19
CA GLY A 113 7.83 -17.43 17.44
C GLY A 113 7.99 -16.37 18.53
N THR A 114 9.16 -15.74 18.62
CA THR A 114 9.47 -14.71 19.63
C THR A 114 9.56 -13.33 18.99
N THR A 115 9.51 -12.29 19.81
CA THR A 115 9.77 -10.91 19.35
C THR A 115 11.24 -10.71 18.99
N LEU A 116 11.54 -9.73 18.15
CA LEU A 116 12.92 -9.35 17.83
C LEU A 116 13.73 -8.99 19.09
N LYS A 117 13.10 -8.32 20.06
CA LYS A 117 13.71 -7.96 21.35
C LYS A 117 14.14 -9.18 22.15
N GLN A 118 13.24 -10.17 22.27
CA GLN A 118 13.53 -11.44 22.94
C GLN A 118 14.62 -12.22 22.21
N ALA A 119 14.57 -12.28 20.87
CA ALA A 119 15.57 -12.95 20.07
C ALA A 119 16.96 -12.30 20.18
N ALA A 120 17.03 -10.97 20.17
CA ALA A 120 18.28 -10.23 20.30
C ALA A 120 18.96 -10.48 21.66
N ALA A 121 18.16 -10.49 22.73
CA ALA A 121 18.61 -10.81 24.08
C ALA A 121 19.04 -12.28 24.22
N ALA A 122 18.25 -13.23 23.70
CA ALA A 122 18.55 -14.66 23.75
C ALA A 122 19.85 -15.02 23.01
N LEU A 123 20.10 -14.36 21.88
CA LEU A 123 21.34 -14.51 21.12
C LEU A 123 22.52 -13.71 21.70
N LYS A 124 22.30 -12.92 22.76
CA LYS A 124 23.28 -12.01 23.36
C LYS A 124 23.92 -11.05 22.36
N LEU A 125 23.14 -10.65 21.35
CA LEU A 125 23.58 -9.74 20.28
C LEU A 125 23.23 -8.29 20.59
N LEU A 126 22.18 -8.06 21.39
CA LEU A 126 21.76 -6.74 21.83
C LEU A 126 21.02 -6.86 23.16
N ASP A 127 21.26 -5.90 24.05
CA ASP A 127 20.54 -5.78 25.31
C ASP A 127 19.10 -5.25 25.08
N PRO A 128 18.08 -5.68 25.85
CA PRO A 128 16.71 -5.18 25.72
C PRO A 128 16.57 -3.66 25.78
N GLU A 129 17.34 -2.95 26.61
CA GLU A 129 17.27 -1.49 26.70
C GLU A 129 17.88 -0.82 25.47
N ALA A 130 18.96 -1.41 24.93
CA ALA A 130 19.54 -0.95 23.68
C ALA A 130 18.60 -1.20 22.50
N PHE A 131 17.87 -2.31 22.50
CA PHE A 131 16.84 -2.58 21.50
C PHE A 131 15.77 -1.47 21.47
N ASP A 132 15.23 -1.11 22.63
CA ASP A 132 14.19 -0.05 22.72
C ASP A 132 14.70 1.32 22.27
N ARG A 133 15.99 1.61 22.43
CA ARG A 133 16.60 2.86 21.95
C ARG A 133 16.83 2.88 20.45
N LEU A 134 17.22 1.73 19.88
CA LEU A 134 17.62 1.63 18.47
C LEU A 134 16.43 1.34 17.54
N VAL A 135 15.41 0.64 18.04
CA VAL A 135 14.24 0.23 17.25
C VAL A 135 13.04 1.09 17.66
N ASP A 136 12.97 2.26 17.04
CA ASP A 136 11.86 3.21 17.21
C ASP A 136 11.11 3.36 15.88
N PRO A 137 9.95 2.67 15.71
CA PRO A 137 9.20 2.73 14.46
C PRO A 137 8.80 4.14 14.03
N SER A 138 8.61 5.07 14.97
CA SER A 138 8.26 6.46 14.64
C SER A 138 9.37 7.21 13.91
N LYS A 139 10.62 6.74 14.05
CA LYS A 139 11.81 7.28 13.35
C LYS A 139 12.17 6.48 12.09
N MET A 140 11.43 5.41 11.77
CA MET A 140 11.67 4.54 10.62
C MET A 140 10.80 4.86 9.40
N THR A 141 10.00 5.93 9.47
CA THR A 141 9.11 6.36 8.38
C THR A 141 9.72 7.44 7.48
N GLY A 142 11.02 7.72 7.63
CA GLY A 142 11.75 8.74 6.89
C GLY A 142 13.17 8.28 6.54
N PRO A 143 13.98 9.14 5.89
CA PRO A 143 15.37 8.79 5.58
C PRO A 143 16.15 8.49 6.86
N LEU A 144 16.96 7.43 6.83
CA LEU A 144 17.83 7.07 7.96
C LEU A 144 18.87 8.17 8.16
N PRO A 145 19.15 8.58 9.41
CA PRO A 145 20.26 9.49 9.68
C PRO A 145 21.58 8.88 9.18
N PRO A 146 22.51 9.71 8.67
CA PRO A 146 23.79 9.22 8.16
C PRO A 146 24.53 8.44 9.24
N ALA A 147 25.14 7.30 8.85
CA ALA A 147 25.92 6.49 9.76
C ALA A 147 27.06 7.34 10.35
N THR A 148 27.02 7.59 11.64
CA THR A 148 28.14 8.21 12.37
C THR A 148 29.28 7.18 12.40
N GLY A 149 30.30 7.43 11.59
CA GLY A 149 31.60 6.75 11.68
C GLY A 149 32.46 7.28 12.82
#